data_AF-A0A536BYC8-F1
#
_entry.id   AF-A0A536BYC8-F1
#
_cell.length_a   1.000
_cell.length_b   1.000
_cell.length_c   1.000
_cell.angle_alpha   90.00
_cell.angle_beta   90.00
_cell.angle_gamma   90.00
#
_symmetry.space_group_name_H-M   'P 1'
#
loop_
_entity.id
_entity.type
_entity.pdbx_description
1 polymer ?
#
loop_
_entity_poly.entity_id
_entity_poly.type
_entity_poly.pdbx_seq_one_letter_code
_entity_poly.pdbx_strand_id
1 'polypeptide(L)'
;MTARILSRQFHGAEGAEAWRVLPDGAYAFFRSDSFIGSARFIDAISGLVREGNEPDIDLRRDGVTVLIRAFKGRDYGLEQSD
;
A
#
# COMPACT_ATOMS: atom_id res chain seq x y z
N MET A 1 -15.08 14.06 4.39
CA MET A 1 -13.68 14.19 4.84
C MET A 1 -13.38 13.00 5.72
N THR A 2 -12.68 12.01 5.18
CA THR A 2 -12.09 10.91 5.94
C THR A 2 -11.02 11.48 6.87
N ALA A 3 -10.98 11.00 8.11
CA ALA A 3 -10.01 11.48 9.08
C ALA A 3 -8.61 11.06 8.62
N ARG A 4 -7.71 12.04 8.48
CA ARG A 4 -6.29 11.78 8.26
C ARG A 4 -5.73 11.01 9.45
N ILE A 5 -4.83 10.08 9.18
CA ILE A 5 -4.12 9.34 10.21
C ILE A 5 -2.66 9.79 10.27
N LEU A 6 -2.15 9.93 11.48
CA LEU A 6 -0.73 10.22 11.71
C LEU A 6 0.09 8.95 11.44
N SER A 7 1.35 9.11 11.03
CA SER A 7 2.27 7.97 10.83
C SER A 7 2.36 7.04 12.05
N ARG A 8 2.27 7.59 13.27
CA ARG A 8 2.24 6.79 14.51
C ARG A 8 0.99 5.92 14.60
N GLN A 9 -0.16 6.42 14.16
CA GLN A 9 -1.41 5.65 14.16
C GLN A 9 -1.37 4.56 13.10
N PHE A 10 -0.86 4.87 11.90
CA PHE A 10 -0.65 3.90 10.83
C PHE A 10 0.22 2.72 11.30
N HIS A 11 1.40 3.00 11.87
CA HIS A 11 2.28 1.93 12.38
C HIS A 11 1.72 1.19 13.62
N GLY A 12 0.70 1.75 14.29
CA GLY A 12 0.03 1.11 15.42
C GLY A 12 -1.13 0.21 15.00
N ALA A 13 -1.51 0.20 13.72
CA ALA A 13 -2.56 -0.66 13.21
C ALA A 13 -2.06 -2.11 13.08
N GLU A 14 -2.94 -3.06 13.40
CA GLU A 14 -2.69 -4.49 13.16
C GLU A 14 -2.46 -4.74 11.66
N GLY A 15 -1.39 -5.48 11.31
CA GLY A 15 -1.05 -5.76 9.91
C GLY A 15 -0.15 -4.71 9.24
N ALA A 16 0.21 -3.63 9.94
CA ALA A 16 1.07 -2.57 9.41
C ALA A 16 2.58 -2.84 9.56
N GLU A 17 2.99 -4.03 10.03
CA GLU A 17 4.37 -4.32 10.44
C GLU A 17 5.37 -4.26 9.27
N ALA A 18 4.92 -4.67 8.09
CA ALA A 18 5.69 -4.66 6.85
C ALA A 18 5.85 -3.25 6.25
N TRP A 19 5.06 -2.28 6.71
CA TRP A 19 4.91 -1.00 6.04
C TRP A 19 5.82 0.09 6.61
N ARG A 20 6.22 1.02 5.76
CA ARG A 20 7.03 2.20 6.09
C ARG A 20 6.38 3.44 5.51
N VAL A 21 6.11 4.43 6.37
CA VAL A 21 5.59 5.73 5.94
C VAL A 21 6.76 6.63 5.52
N LEU A 22 6.75 7.06 4.26
CA LEU A 22 7.69 7.97 3.61
C LEU A 22 6.92 9.20 3.06
N PRO A 23 7.60 10.25 2.55
CA PRO A 23 6.91 11.45 2.05
C PRO A 23 5.84 11.18 0.99
N ASP A 24 6.05 10.18 0.13
CA ASP A 24 5.12 9.87 -0.96
C ASP A 24 3.92 9.01 -0.51
N GLY A 25 3.98 8.38 0.66
CA GLY A 25 2.96 7.46 1.13
C GLY A 25 3.48 6.31 2.01
N ALA A 26 2.68 5.25 2.11
CA ALA A 26 3.06 4.02 2.81
C ALA A 26 3.58 2.98 1.84
N TYR A 27 4.76 2.43 2.12
CA TYR A 27 5.42 1.42 1.29
C TYR A 27 5.52 0.09 2.02
N ALA A 28 5.26 -1.02 1.34
CA ALA A 28 5.62 -2.35 1.80
C ALA A 28 6.25 -3.15 0.66
N PHE A 29 7.23 -3.99 0.99
CA PHE A 29 7.82 -4.94 0.07
C PHE A 29 7.51 -6.37 0.52
N PHE A 30 6.82 -7.11 -0.33
CA PHE A 30 6.43 -8.50 -0.11
C PHE A 30 7.33 -9.40 -0.96
N ARG A 31 8.18 -10.16 -0.29
CA ARG A 31 9.10 -11.10 -0.95
C ARG A 31 8.34 -12.23 -1.64
N SER A 32 8.80 -12.59 -2.84
CA SER A 32 8.30 -13.73 -3.59
C SER A 32 9.37 -14.23 -4.54
N ASP A 33 9.66 -15.52 -4.50
CA ASP A 33 10.60 -16.17 -5.41
C ASP A 33 9.88 -16.75 -6.66
N SER A 34 8.60 -16.41 -6.86
CA SER A 34 7.76 -16.93 -7.95
C SER A 34 6.98 -15.82 -8.63
N PHE A 35 7.20 -15.66 -9.94
CA PHE A 35 6.41 -14.73 -10.75
C PHE A 35 4.90 -15.04 -10.70
N ILE A 36 4.53 -16.32 -10.73
CA ILE A 36 3.13 -16.75 -10.61
C ILE A 36 2.58 -16.44 -9.21
N GLY A 37 3.41 -16.59 -8.17
CA GLY A 37 3.06 -16.21 -6.81
C GLY A 37 2.80 -14.71 -6.70
N SER A 38 3.68 -13.89 -7.26
CA SER A 38 3.52 -12.44 -7.29
C SER A 38 2.30 -11.99 -8.09
N ALA A 39 2.01 -12.63 -9.23
CA ALA A 39 0.81 -12.35 -10.01
C ALA A 39 -0.48 -12.66 -9.22
N ARG A 40 -0.53 -13.80 -8.52
CA ARG A 40 -1.66 -14.15 -7.64
C ARG A 40 -1.81 -13.19 -6.47
N PHE A 41 -0.69 -12.70 -5.93
CA PHE A 41 -0.71 -11.71 -4.86
C PHE A 41 -1.32 -10.38 -5.35
N ILE A 42 -0.92 -9.91 -6.53
CA ILE A 42 -1.49 -8.69 -7.15
C ILE A 42 -2.99 -8.88 -7.45
N ASP A 43 -3.38 -10.05 -7.96
CA ASP A 43 -4.80 -10.39 -8.18
C ASP A 43 -5.61 -10.34 -6.87
N ALA A 44 -5.06 -10.87 -5.77
CA ALA A 44 -5.70 -10.79 -4.46
C ALA A 44 -5.86 -9.33 -3.97
N ILE A 45 -4.87 -8.46 -4.21
CA ILE A 45 -5.00 -7.02 -3.91
C ILE A 45 -6.16 -6.40 -4.69
N SER A 46 -6.36 -6.79 -5.95
CA SER A 46 -7.44 -6.26 -6.79
C SER A 46 -8.84 -6.47 -6.19
N GLY A 47 -9.02 -7.53 -5.39
CA GLY A 47 -10.27 -7.81 -4.68
C GLY A 47 -10.50 -6.98 -3.41
N LEU A 48 -9.49 -6.26 -2.94
CA LEU A 48 -9.54 -5.43 -1.73
C LEU A 48 -9.64 -3.94 -2.04
N VAL A 49 -9.11 -3.51 -3.19
CA VAL A 49 -9.04 -2.10 -3.57
C VAL A 49 -10.38 -1.62 -4.16
N ARG A 50 -10.69 -0.34 -3.91
CA ARG A 50 -11.82 0.34 -4.54
C ARG A 50 -11.32 1.10 -5.76
N GLU A 51 -12.15 1.18 -6.79
CA GLU A 51 -11.84 1.95 -8.00
C GLU A 51 -11.49 3.40 -7.64
N GLY A 52 -10.36 3.88 -8.17
CA GLY A 52 -9.79 5.20 -7.89
C GLY A 52 -8.88 5.28 -6.66
N ASN A 53 -8.73 4.19 -5.91
CA ASN A 53 -7.81 4.07 -4.77
C ASN A 53 -6.79 2.92 -4.98
N GLU A 54 -6.40 2.67 -6.22
CA GLU A 54 -5.42 1.64 -6.54
C GLU A 54 -4.04 2.04 -5.99
N PRO A 55 -3.31 1.12 -5.34
CA PRO A 55 -1.92 1.36 -4.98
C PRO A 55 -1.03 1.32 -6.23
N ASP A 56 0.13 1.96 -6.17
CA ASP A 56 1.16 1.66 -7.16
C ASP A 56 1.83 0.33 -6.84
N ILE A 57 2.02 -0.47 -7.88
CA ILE A 57 2.61 -1.80 -7.79
C ILE A 57 3.89 -1.83 -8.63
N ASP A 58 5.01 -2.18 -8.00
CA ASP A 58 6.27 -2.48 -8.68
C ASP A 58 6.59 -3.96 -8.50
N LEU A 59 6.53 -4.72 -9.60
CA LEU A 59 6.81 -6.15 -9.62
C LEU A 59 8.26 -6.39 -10.05
N ARG A 60 9.03 -7.02 -9.16
CA ARG A 60 10.43 -7.43 -9.39
C ARG A 60 10.59 -8.93 -9.29
N ARG A 61 11.78 -9.42 -9.64
CA ARG A 61 12.14 -10.85 -9.55
C ARG A 61 11.97 -11.39 -8.14
N ASP A 62 12.27 -10.58 -7.14
CA ASP A 62 12.36 -10.94 -5.73
C ASP A 62 11.10 -10.58 -4.92
N GLY A 63 10.10 -9.94 -5.52
CA GLY A 63 8.88 -9.59 -4.83
C GLY A 63 8.06 -8.48 -5.46
N VAL A 64 7.11 -7.97 -4.67
CA VAL A 64 6.19 -6.91 -5.04
C VAL A 64 6.33 -5.76 -4.06
N THR A 65 6.61 -4.56 -4.56
CA THR A 65 6.49 -3.34 -3.77
C THR A 65 5.10 -2.75 -3.97
N VAL A 66 4.44 -2.42 -2.86
CA VAL A 66 3.15 -1.74 -2.83
C VAL A 66 3.34 -0.35 -2.25
N LEU A 67 2.83 0.66 -2.95
CA LEU A 67 2.77 2.05 -2.48
C LEU A 67 1.31 2.50 -2.39
N ILE A 68 0.88 2.87 -1.19
CA ILE A 68 -0.37 3.61 -0.99
C ILE A 68 -0.03 5.09 -0.96
N ARG A 69 -0.45 5.83 -1.98
CA ARG A 69 -0.09 7.25 -2.14
C ARG A 69 -0.77 8.12 -1.08
N ALA A 70 0.03 8.97 -0.44
CA ALA A 70 -0.49 10.05 0.38
C ALA A 70 -1.10 11.18 -0.47
N PHE A 71 -0.65 11.34 -1.72
CA PHE A 71 -1.15 12.38 -2.62
C PHE A 71 -2.32 11.86 -3.47
N LYS A 72 -3.50 12.48 -3.31
CA LYS A 72 -4.75 12.11 -3.96
C LYS A 72 -5.37 13.35 -4.60
N GLY A 73 -5.07 13.59 -5.88
CA GLY A 73 -5.55 14.77 -6.60
C GLY A 73 -4.94 16.08 -6.08
N ARG A 74 -5.63 16.82 -5.21
CA ARG A 74 -5.10 18.04 -4.55
C ARG A 74 -4.87 17.84 -3.05
N ASP A 75 -5.24 16.67 -2.54
CA ASP A 75 -5.20 16.34 -1.13
C ASP A 75 -3.92 15.58 -0.78
N TYR A 76 -3.45 15.75 0.46
CA TYR A 76 -2.25 15.09 0.97
C TYR A 76 -2.48 14.47 2.36
N GLY A 77 -2.02 13.24 2.52
CA GLY A 77 -1.93 12.50 3.77
C GLY A 77 -2.60 11.13 3.70
N LEU A 78 -2.21 10.20 4.58
CA LEU A 78 -2.89 8.92 4.70
C LEU A 78 -4.24 9.08 5.42
N GLU A 79 -5.19 8.25 5.03
CA GLU A 79 -6.54 8.17 5.59
C GLU A 79 -6.76 6.80 6.22
N GLN A 80 -7.76 6.65 7.08
CA GLN A 80 -8.05 5.37 7.72
C GLN A 80 -8.42 4.23 6.75
N SER A 81 -8.83 4.56 5.52
CA SER A 81 -9.14 3.60 4.46
C SER A 81 -7.91 3.15 3.66
N ASP A 82 -6.76 3.76 3.91
CA ASP A 82 -5.45 3.36 3.37
C ASP A 82 -4.84 2.28 4.29
#